data_AF-J4H1Q2-F1
#
_entry.id   AF-J4H1Q2-F1
#
_cell.length_a   1.000
_cell.length_b   1.000
_cell.length_c   1.000
_cell.angle_alpha   90.00
_cell.angle_beta   90.00
_cell.angle_gamma   90.00
#
_symmetry.space_group_name_H-M   'P 1'
#
loop_
_entity.id
_entity.type
_entity.pdbx_description
1 polymer ?
#
loop_
_entity_poly.entity_id
_entity_poly.type
_entity_poly.pdbx_seq_one_letter_code
_entity_poly.pdbx_strand_id
1 'polypeptide(L)'
;MKRNMFDEIIQNDVPGPNANASKAKKLRSFQLGSPFVVEGSRNASAPRLINIFAAVVCTDVVFALVDFARLITLRVISIERHWEADDFQPVSAVWALMWGSGHGPDWIDEPESAKVVAHSWRSKVLSNDRFGCVPMVKQLSKDFILALQREIYWASKSFLNLVAGVPNFDNPLTFNDKSNRNYFAHFVWVYRRQAVRIPKNLNDRMARAGLFDPQHTIGQDYNHDPDPALLTDTRYRRKEQPVLMYKQGQFCVYTPILAKPPSHWRFQPDYSGVLADDAQHAGYKTTLGSAQFHNQVQNKIDPNVKGKPGRPKKEKTGRRGRPAKPPQTAILRQKTYTGAHRCERLLKATNTSSQVKNEDMSEKLPTAGISSPSGVAVGREQDGKWPLSLQDQVLLTLEASQGNMNLKGIKAEPLEYEAYHHGAHDSGRLIKRRRRV
;
A
#
# COMPACT_ATOMS: atom_id res chain seq x y z
N MET A 1 6.77 22.41 11.20
CA MET A 1 7.93 23.12 10.59
C MET A 1 8.32 24.29 11.49
N LYS A 2 9.55 24.83 11.42
CA LYS A 2 9.90 26.03 12.20
C LYS A 2 9.07 27.23 11.75
N ARG A 3 8.78 28.16 12.65
CA ARG A 3 7.95 29.33 12.36
C ARG A 3 8.52 30.21 11.23
N ASN A 4 9.79 30.58 11.32
CA ASN A 4 10.45 31.40 10.31
C ASN A 4 10.40 30.78 8.88
N MET A 5 10.54 29.46 8.77
CA MET A 5 10.41 28.75 7.50
C MET A 5 8.99 28.82 6.94
N PHE A 6 7.97 28.74 7.81
CA PHE A 6 6.58 28.91 7.39
C PHE A 6 6.32 30.32 6.89
N ASP A 7 6.81 31.33 7.62
CA ASP A 7 6.67 32.74 7.23
C ASP A 7 7.31 33.01 5.86
N GLU A 8 8.49 32.44 5.59
CA GLU A 8 9.16 32.52 4.27
C GLU A 8 8.33 31.88 3.15
N ILE A 9 7.68 30.74 3.42
CA ILE A 9 6.82 30.07 2.44
C ILE A 9 5.61 30.93 2.09
N ILE A 10 4.93 31.51 3.09
CA ILE A 10 3.66 32.23 2.86
C ILE A 10 3.85 33.62 2.24
N GLN A 11 5.06 34.18 2.27
CA GLN A 11 5.37 35.48 1.64
C GLN A 11 5.23 35.47 0.12
N ASN A 12 5.37 34.31 -0.52
CA ASN A 12 5.36 34.18 -1.98
C ASN A 12 4.04 33.57 -2.48
N ASP A 13 2.91 34.22 -2.16
CA ASP A 13 1.61 33.74 -2.63
C ASP A 13 1.38 33.97 -4.12
N VAL A 14 0.72 33.01 -4.76
CA VAL A 14 0.35 33.06 -6.17
C VAL A 14 -1.07 32.49 -6.37
N PRO A 15 -1.80 32.93 -7.41
CA PRO A 15 -3.04 32.27 -7.81
C PRO A 15 -2.78 30.80 -8.17
N GLY A 16 -3.76 29.93 -7.91
CA GLY A 16 -3.66 28.51 -8.27
C GLY A 16 -3.73 28.26 -9.77
N PRO A 17 -3.45 27.03 -10.22
CA PRO A 17 -3.34 26.68 -11.64
C PRO A 17 -4.70 26.55 -12.37
N ASN A 18 -5.75 27.24 -11.92
CA ASN A 18 -7.07 27.13 -12.54
C ASN A 18 -7.21 28.09 -13.72
N ALA A 19 -7.73 27.60 -14.85
CA ALA A 19 -7.98 28.44 -16.03
C ALA A 19 -8.96 29.60 -15.74
N ASN A 20 -9.90 29.41 -14.81
CA ASN A 20 -10.77 30.49 -14.36
C ASN A 20 -10.05 31.34 -13.30
N ALA A 21 -9.76 32.59 -13.63
CA ALA A 21 -9.03 33.52 -12.76
C ALA A 21 -9.66 33.74 -11.38
N SER A 22 -11.00 33.80 -11.29
CA SER A 22 -11.71 33.93 -10.01
C SER A 22 -11.53 32.69 -9.13
N LYS A 23 -11.61 31.50 -9.75
CA LYS A 23 -11.33 30.23 -9.05
C LYS A 23 -9.85 30.11 -8.69
N ALA A 24 -8.93 30.51 -9.57
CA ALA A 24 -7.49 30.54 -9.29
C ALA A 24 -7.14 31.43 -8.10
N LYS A 25 -7.75 32.62 -8.01
CA LYS A 25 -7.56 33.55 -6.89
C LYS A 25 -8.02 32.95 -5.56
N LYS A 26 -9.11 32.17 -5.56
CA LYS A 26 -9.58 31.43 -4.38
C LYS A 26 -8.67 30.25 -4.05
N LEU A 27 -8.13 29.61 -5.07
CA LEU A 27 -7.22 28.47 -4.96
C LEU A 27 -5.77 28.95 -4.77
N ARG A 28 -5.48 29.69 -3.71
CA ARG A 28 -4.11 30.17 -3.42
C ARG A 28 -3.10 29.03 -3.36
N SER A 29 -1.90 29.30 -3.85
CA SER A 29 -0.70 28.45 -3.77
C SER A 29 0.46 29.32 -3.29
N PHE A 30 1.51 28.70 -2.78
CA PHE A 30 2.70 29.41 -2.31
C PHE A 30 3.92 28.90 -3.06
N GLN A 31 4.68 29.80 -3.65
CA GLN A 31 5.91 29.46 -4.36
C GLN A 31 7.03 29.21 -3.35
N LEU A 32 7.68 28.05 -3.48
CA LEU A 32 8.78 27.65 -2.61
C LEU A 32 10.08 28.36 -3.03
N GLY A 33 10.71 29.03 -2.06
CA GLY A 33 12.06 29.58 -2.21
C GLY A 33 13.14 28.50 -2.37
N SER A 34 14.33 28.91 -2.80
CA SER A 34 15.48 28.01 -3.00
C SER A 34 15.88 27.19 -1.76
N PRO A 35 15.74 27.66 -0.50
CA PRO A 35 16.06 26.84 0.67
C PRO A 35 15.17 25.60 0.82
N PHE A 36 13.97 25.62 0.23
CA PHE A 36 13.02 24.52 0.27
C PHE A 36 13.15 23.55 -0.92
N VAL A 37 13.94 23.91 -1.94
CA VAL A 37 14.19 23.09 -3.13
C VAL A 37 15.52 22.37 -3.02
N VAL A 38 15.50 21.03 -3.05
CA VAL A 38 16.71 20.21 -2.97
C VAL A 38 17.51 20.32 -4.29
N GLU A 39 18.78 20.72 -4.20
CA GLU A 39 19.70 20.75 -5.35
C GLU A 39 19.76 19.38 -6.06
N GLY A 40 19.65 19.38 -7.39
CA GLY A 40 19.67 18.14 -8.18
C GLY A 40 18.37 17.32 -8.10
N SER A 41 17.31 17.84 -7.48
CA SER A 41 15.98 17.26 -7.62
C SER A 41 15.36 17.55 -8.99
N ARG A 42 14.44 16.70 -9.43
CA ARG A 42 13.89 16.77 -10.79
C ARG A 42 13.11 18.07 -11.02
N ASN A 43 13.25 18.68 -12.20
CA ASN A 43 12.59 19.94 -12.55
C ASN A 43 12.85 21.08 -11.54
N ALA A 44 14.06 21.16 -10.98
CA ALA A 44 14.42 22.24 -10.05
C ALA A 44 14.32 23.65 -10.68
N SER A 45 14.30 23.75 -12.02
CA SER A 45 14.12 25.00 -12.76
C SER A 45 12.66 25.49 -12.80
N ALA A 46 11.68 24.61 -12.58
CA ALA A 46 10.28 25.00 -12.58
C ALA A 46 9.88 25.54 -11.19
N PRO A 47 9.07 26.62 -11.12
CA PRO A 47 8.51 27.09 -9.86
C PRO A 47 7.77 25.96 -9.14
N ARG A 48 8.11 25.72 -7.87
CA ARG A 48 7.43 24.73 -7.04
C ARG A 48 6.39 25.39 -6.18
N LEU A 49 5.21 24.80 -6.16
CA LEU A 49 4.07 25.33 -5.44
C LEU A 49 3.66 24.37 -4.33
N ILE A 50 3.38 24.92 -3.16
CA ILE A 50 2.74 24.22 -2.06
C ILE A 50 1.34 24.81 -1.83
N ASN A 51 0.36 23.97 -1.54
CA ASN A 51 -0.98 24.41 -1.15
C ASN A 51 -1.16 24.16 0.34
N ILE A 52 -1.30 25.23 1.11
CA ILE A 52 -1.56 25.17 2.55
C ILE A 52 -3.03 25.50 2.77
N PHE A 53 -3.77 24.58 3.37
CA PHE A 53 -5.23 24.71 3.61
C PHE A 53 -5.52 25.38 4.94
N ALA A 54 -4.78 24.96 5.95
CA ALA A 54 -4.88 25.46 7.31
C ALA A 54 -3.50 25.37 7.94
N ALA A 55 -3.22 26.26 8.87
CA ALA A 55 -2.03 26.19 9.69
C ALA A 55 -2.37 26.57 11.13
N VAL A 56 -1.91 25.77 12.08
CA VAL A 56 -1.87 26.16 13.49
C VAL A 56 -0.49 26.74 13.73
N VAL A 57 -0.46 28.05 13.98
CA VAL A 57 0.75 28.84 14.02
C VAL A 57 1.09 29.14 15.48
N CYS A 58 2.10 28.46 16.01
CA CYS A 58 2.61 28.69 17.37
C CYS A 58 3.83 29.64 17.34
N THR A 59 4.43 29.89 18.51
CA THR A 59 5.61 30.75 18.67
C THR A 59 6.79 30.27 17.82
N ASP A 60 7.19 29.00 17.98
CA ASP A 60 8.40 28.47 17.34
C ASP A 60 8.13 27.45 16.23
N VAL A 61 6.91 26.91 16.21
CA VAL A 61 6.52 25.79 15.35
C VAL A 61 5.19 26.07 14.68
N VAL A 62 5.04 25.57 13.45
CA VAL A 62 3.79 25.60 12.70
C VAL A 62 3.41 24.19 12.29
N PHE A 63 2.15 23.84 12.53
CA PHE A 63 1.51 22.64 12.03
C PHE A 63 0.69 23.04 10.81
N ALA A 64 1.18 22.69 9.62
CA ALA A 64 0.53 23.05 8.35
C ALA A 64 -0.15 21.83 7.73
N LEU A 65 -1.39 22.01 7.30
CA LEU A 65 -2.18 21.03 6.56
C LEU A 65 -1.99 21.31 5.07
N VAL A 66 -1.32 20.38 4.38
CA VAL A 66 -0.87 20.55 2.99
C VAL A 66 -1.49 19.48 2.11
N ASP A 67 -2.07 19.88 0.98
CA ASP A 67 -2.61 18.94 -0.01
C ASP A 67 -2.42 19.40 -1.45
N PHE A 68 -1.80 18.55 -2.27
CA PHE A 68 -1.63 18.85 -3.68
C PHE A 68 -2.97 18.82 -4.44
N ALA A 69 -3.88 17.91 -4.06
CA ALA A 69 -5.12 17.65 -4.79
C ALA A 69 -6.27 18.58 -4.38
N ARG A 70 -6.14 19.25 -3.23
CA ARG A 70 -7.16 20.14 -2.66
C ARG A 70 -8.47 19.45 -2.31
N LEU A 71 -8.37 18.21 -1.85
CA LEU A 71 -9.50 17.34 -1.50
C LEU A 71 -9.61 17.11 0.01
N ILE A 72 -8.75 17.73 0.82
CA ILE A 72 -8.90 17.67 2.28
C ILE A 72 -10.18 18.41 2.70
N THR A 73 -10.98 17.72 3.52
CA THR A 73 -12.08 18.31 4.27
C THR A 73 -11.64 18.47 5.71
N LEU A 74 -11.76 19.68 6.26
CA LEU A 74 -11.51 19.96 7.66
C LEU A 74 -12.86 20.15 8.36
N ARG A 75 -13.13 19.34 9.39
CA ARG A 75 -14.24 19.58 10.32
C ARG A 75 -13.66 20.23 11.56
N VAL A 76 -14.21 21.38 11.94
CA VAL A 76 -13.85 22.08 13.17
C VAL A 76 -15.04 21.96 14.09
N ILE A 77 -14.84 21.31 15.24
CA ILE A 77 -15.86 21.12 16.26
C ILE A 77 -15.39 21.93 17.47
N SER A 78 -16.26 22.80 17.95
CA SER A 78 -16.06 23.54 19.19
C SER A 78 -17.16 23.16 20.16
N ILE A 79 -16.77 22.97 21.41
CA ILE A 79 -17.67 22.76 22.54
C ILE A 79 -17.46 23.90 23.54
N GLU A 80 -18.43 24.15 24.42
CA GLU A 80 -18.41 25.29 25.36
C GLU A 80 -17.48 25.08 26.57
N ARG A 81 -16.83 23.92 26.66
CA ARG A 81 -15.89 23.56 27.71
C ARG A 81 -14.56 23.05 27.15
N HIS A 82 -13.62 22.75 28.02
CA HIS A 82 -12.41 22.04 27.62
C HIS A 82 -12.74 20.60 27.18
N TRP A 83 -11.96 20.10 26.22
CA TRP A 83 -12.00 18.70 25.82
C TRP A 83 -11.49 17.82 26.97
N GLU A 84 -12.22 16.75 27.23
CA GLU A 84 -11.88 15.73 28.21
C GLU A 84 -11.60 14.40 27.49
N ALA A 85 -10.90 13.47 28.15
CA ALA A 85 -10.59 12.17 27.55
C ALA A 85 -11.86 11.39 27.15
N ASP A 86 -12.94 11.58 27.91
CA ASP A 86 -14.23 10.91 27.70
C ASP A 86 -14.94 11.39 26.43
N ASP A 87 -14.65 12.59 25.93
CA ASP A 87 -15.19 13.08 24.66
C ASP A 87 -14.74 12.26 23.46
N PHE A 88 -13.57 11.63 23.58
CA PHE A 88 -12.96 10.78 22.55
C PHE A 88 -13.33 9.31 22.72
N GLN A 89 -14.36 9.00 23.50
CA GLN A 89 -14.88 7.63 23.61
C GLN A 89 -16.08 7.44 22.67
N PRO A 90 -16.26 6.24 22.10
CA PRO A 90 -17.39 5.92 21.22
C PRO A 90 -18.78 6.25 21.77
N VAL A 91 -18.92 6.17 23.09
CA VAL A 91 -20.18 6.43 23.81
C VAL A 91 -20.47 7.91 24.01
N SER A 92 -19.53 8.81 23.69
CA SER A 92 -19.69 10.23 23.92
C SER A 92 -20.69 10.85 22.93
N ALA A 93 -21.43 11.87 23.40
CA ALA A 93 -22.36 12.61 22.52
C ALA A 93 -21.63 13.32 21.36
N VAL A 94 -20.35 13.67 21.54
CA VAL A 94 -19.52 14.30 20.52
C VAL A 94 -18.90 13.30 19.54
N TRP A 95 -18.85 12.00 19.86
CA TRP A 95 -18.31 10.97 18.97
C TRP A 95 -19.02 10.93 17.62
N ALA A 96 -20.35 10.93 17.64
CA ALA A 96 -21.17 10.97 16.44
C ALA A 96 -20.98 12.27 15.63
N LEU A 97 -20.60 13.38 16.26
CA LEU A 97 -20.30 14.64 15.59
C LEU A 97 -18.92 14.61 14.92
N MET A 98 -17.92 14.00 15.57
CA MET A 98 -16.56 13.87 15.04
C MET A 98 -16.56 13.06 13.75
N TRP A 99 -17.13 11.86 13.81
CA TRP A 99 -17.10 10.94 12.69
C TRP A 99 -18.26 11.19 11.73
N GLY A 100 -19.46 11.49 12.22
CA GLY A 100 -20.67 11.63 11.43
C GLY A 100 -21.40 10.29 11.28
N SER A 101 -22.73 10.33 11.22
CA SER A 101 -23.57 9.12 11.20
C SER A 101 -23.35 8.18 10.00
N GLY A 102 -22.70 8.65 8.93
CA GLY A 102 -22.43 7.85 7.73
C GLY A 102 -21.16 7.00 7.77
N HIS A 103 -20.33 7.12 8.81
CA HIS A 103 -18.98 6.55 8.81
C HIS A 103 -18.89 5.12 9.36
N GLY A 104 -19.92 4.64 10.06
CA GLY A 104 -19.90 3.35 10.73
C GLY A 104 -19.00 3.34 11.98
N PRO A 105 -18.92 2.20 12.69
CA PRO A 105 -18.10 2.05 13.89
C PRO A 105 -16.60 2.13 13.57
N ASP A 106 -15.84 2.74 14.46
CA ASP A 106 -14.37 2.82 14.35
C ASP A 106 -13.68 1.47 14.61
N TRP A 107 -12.60 1.17 13.91
CA TRP A 107 -11.92 -0.12 14.03
C TRP A 107 -10.96 -0.23 15.22
N ILE A 108 -10.53 0.90 15.78
CA ILE A 108 -9.61 0.98 16.91
C ILE A 108 -10.42 1.01 18.21
N ASP A 109 -11.38 1.92 18.27
CA ASP A 109 -12.15 2.20 19.49
C ASP A 109 -13.45 1.37 19.56
N GLU A 110 -13.97 0.86 18.43
CA GLU A 110 -15.18 0.02 18.35
C GLU A 110 -14.97 -1.32 17.59
N PRO A 111 -13.90 -2.09 17.87
CA PRO A 111 -13.46 -3.20 17.02
C PRO A 111 -14.51 -4.29 16.84
N GLU A 112 -15.30 -4.60 17.88
CA GLU A 112 -16.35 -5.62 17.79
C GLU A 112 -17.52 -5.17 16.92
N SER A 113 -17.99 -3.92 17.08
CA SER A 113 -19.00 -3.32 16.21
C SER A 113 -18.53 -3.29 14.76
N ALA A 114 -17.27 -2.91 14.53
CA ALA A 114 -16.66 -2.91 13.20
C ALA A 114 -16.58 -4.31 12.58
N LYS A 115 -16.21 -5.34 13.34
CA LYS A 115 -16.24 -6.74 12.89
C LYS A 115 -17.64 -7.19 12.52
N VAL A 116 -18.66 -6.87 13.31
CA VAL A 116 -20.06 -7.25 13.03
C VAL A 116 -20.51 -6.65 11.69
N VAL A 117 -20.24 -5.37 11.45
CA VAL A 117 -20.55 -4.71 10.17
C VAL A 117 -19.78 -5.36 9.01
N ALA A 118 -18.50 -5.68 9.22
CA ALA A 118 -17.66 -6.35 8.22
C ALA A 118 -18.18 -7.77 7.87
N HIS A 119 -18.56 -8.55 8.88
CA HIS A 119 -19.11 -9.89 8.70
C HIS A 119 -20.47 -9.85 8.02
N SER A 120 -21.35 -8.93 8.41
CA SER A 120 -22.63 -8.70 7.74
C SER A 120 -22.44 -8.39 6.25
N TRP A 121 -21.49 -7.51 5.93
CA TRP A 121 -21.13 -7.22 4.54
C TRP A 121 -20.59 -8.47 3.81
N ARG A 122 -19.65 -9.21 4.41
CA ARG A 122 -19.10 -10.44 3.82
C ARG A 122 -20.21 -11.46 3.52
N SER A 123 -21.12 -11.67 4.47
CA SER A 123 -22.25 -12.59 4.30
C SER A 123 -23.15 -12.17 3.14
N LYS A 124 -23.44 -10.87 2.99
CA LYS A 124 -24.21 -10.33 1.85
C LYS A 124 -23.51 -10.60 0.52
N VAL A 125 -22.20 -10.38 0.44
CA VAL A 125 -21.39 -10.67 -0.76
C VAL A 125 -21.41 -12.16 -1.10
N LEU A 126 -21.22 -13.03 -0.11
CA LEU A 126 -21.19 -14.49 -0.31
C LEU A 126 -22.56 -15.08 -0.66
N SER A 127 -23.65 -14.52 -0.12
CA SER A 127 -25.03 -14.94 -0.41
C SER A 127 -25.47 -14.63 -1.84
N ASN A 128 -24.75 -13.76 -2.55
CA ASN A 128 -24.78 -13.58 -3.99
C ASN A 128 -26.16 -13.30 -4.63
N ASP A 129 -27.07 -12.63 -3.92
CA ASP A 129 -28.44 -12.40 -4.42
C ASP A 129 -28.59 -11.06 -5.15
N ARG A 130 -27.94 -10.92 -6.33
CA ARG A 130 -27.89 -9.72 -7.23
C ARG A 130 -26.75 -8.72 -7.00
N PHE A 131 -25.83 -8.96 -6.08
CA PHE A 131 -24.63 -8.13 -5.94
C PHE A 131 -23.55 -8.53 -6.94
N GLY A 132 -23.81 -8.32 -8.24
CA GLY A 132 -22.91 -8.76 -9.31
C GLY A 132 -21.49 -8.19 -9.17
N CYS A 133 -20.54 -8.99 -8.69
CA CYS A 133 -19.09 -8.73 -8.63
C CYS A 133 -18.68 -7.26 -8.46
N VAL A 134 -19.42 -6.51 -7.64
CA VAL A 134 -19.14 -5.10 -7.43
C VAL A 134 -17.90 -5.10 -6.53
N PRO A 135 -16.78 -4.46 -6.94
CA PRO A 135 -15.57 -4.45 -6.14
C PRO A 135 -15.89 -4.06 -4.71
N MET A 136 -15.21 -4.69 -3.74
CA MET A 136 -15.34 -4.38 -2.31
C MET A 136 -15.35 -2.86 -2.04
N VAL A 137 -14.58 -2.09 -2.82
CA VAL A 137 -14.46 -0.62 -2.83
C VAL A 137 -15.73 0.15 -3.24
N LYS A 138 -16.63 -0.47 -3.99
CA LYS A 138 -17.89 0.12 -4.43
C LYS A 138 -19.07 -0.24 -3.50
N GLN A 139 -18.92 -1.23 -2.61
CA GLN A 139 -19.99 -1.66 -1.70
C GLN A 139 -19.73 -1.33 -0.23
N LEU A 140 -18.49 -1.47 0.22
CA LEU A 140 -18.07 -0.80 1.44
C LEU A 140 -18.19 0.70 1.12
N SER A 141 -18.83 1.48 1.99
CA SER A 141 -18.84 2.94 1.81
C SER A 141 -17.40 3.38 1.52
N LYS A 142 -17.21 4.43 0.69
CA LYS A 142 -15.87 4.98 0.45
C LYS A 142 -15.10 5.15 1.77
N ASP A 143 -15.83 5.37 2.85
CA ASP A 143 -15.34 5.58 4.22
C ASP A 143 -14.87 4.30 4.93
N PHE A 144 -15.47 3.12 4.72
CA PHE A 144 -15.05 1.89 5.40
C PHE A 144 -13.71 1.33 4.89
N ILE A 145 -13.41 1.47 3.59
CA ILE A 145 -12.07 1.13 3.06
C ILE A 145 -11.03 2.16 3.48
N LEU A 146 -11.42 3.44 3.58
CA LEU A 146 -10.56 4.46 4.14
C LEU A 146 -10.25 4.17 5.61
N ALA A 147 -11.21 3.70 6.42
CA ALA A 147 -10.99 3.31 7.81
C ALA A 147 -10.03 2.11 7.96
N LEU A 148 -10.25 1.03 7.18
CA LEU A 148 -9.38 -0.18 7.21
C LEU A 148 -7.96 0.08 6.71
N GLN A 149 -7.78 0.98 5.72
CA GLN A 149 -6.47 1.26 5.12
C GLN A 149 -5.73 2.43 5.78
N ARG A 150 -6.41 3.40 6.40
CA ARG A 150 -5.78 4.60 7.00
C ARG A 150 -5.56 4.49 8.51
N GLU A 151 -6.49 3.97 9.30
CA GLU A 151 -6.45 4.20 10.75
C GLU A 151 -5.59 3.15 11.49
N ILE A 152 -5.87 1.85 11.32
CA ILE A 152 -5.24 0.79 12.15
C ILE A 152 -3.71 0.72 11.96
N TYR A 153 -3.21 0.82 10.72
CA TYR A 153 -1.78 0.67 10.47
C TYR A 153 -1.03 2.00 10.62
N TRP A 154 -1.58 3.13 10.20
CA TRP A 154 -0.80 4.37 10.05
C TRP A 154 -0.78 5.19 11.34
N ALA A 155 -1.78 5.01 12.22
CA ALA A 155 -1.75 5.53 13.58
C ALA A 155 -0.93 4.65 14.54
N SER A 156 -0.59 3.41 14.14
CA SER A 156 0.17 2.51 15.02
C SER A 156 1.52 3.10 15.43
N LYS A 157 1.90 2.92 16.70
CA LYS A 157 3.22 3.34 17.21
C LYS A 157 4.37 2.77 16.35
N SER A 158 4.22 1.55 15.85
CA SER A 158 5.17 0.91 14.93
C SER A 158 5.32 1.67 13.62
N PHE A 159 4.22 2.06 12.98
CA PHE A 159 4.26 2.89 11.78
C PHE A 159 4.83 4.27 12.06
N LEU A 160 4.36 4.94 13.11
CA LEU A 160 4.85 6.27 13.46
C LEU A 160 6.36 6.25 13.72
N ASN A 161 6.87 5.23 14.43
CA ASN A 161 8.30 5.08 14.68
C ASN A 161 9.12 4.74 13.42
N LEU A 162 8.57 3.90 12.53
CA LEU A 162 9.29 3.42 11.34
C LEU A 162 9.24 4.40 10.17
N VAL A 163 8.09 5.07 9.98
CA VAL A 163 7.76 5.86 8.79
C VAL A 163 7.66 7.34 9.13
N ALA A 164 6.90 7.71 10.16
CA ALA A 164 6.73 9.12 10.53
C ALA A 164 7.88 9.66 11.42
N GLY A 165 8.80 8.78 11.84
CA GLY A 165 9.89 9.10 12.75
C GLY A 165 10.84 10.15 12.17
N VAL A 166 11.28 11.04 13.07
CA VAL A 166 12.12 12.24 12.92
C VAL A 166 12.61 12.53 11.49
N PRO A 167 12.30 13.71 10.91
CA PRO A 167 12.77 14.09 9.59
C PRO A 167 14.29 14.00 9.50
N ASN A 168 14.77 13.54 8.35
CA ASN A 168 16.22 13.34 8.14
C ASN A 168 16.98 14.67 7.92
N PHE A 169 16.26 15.79 7.73
CA PHE A 169 16.78 17.04 7.21
C PHE A 169 16.11 18.23 7.91
N ASP A 170 16.80 19.37 7.97
CA ASP A 170 16.24 20.63 8.51
C ASP A 170 15.16 21.21 7.60
N ASN A 171 15.29 21.04 6.27
CA ASN A 171 14.23 21.39 5.33
C ASN A 171 13.05 20.40 5.47
N PRO A 172 11.85 20.86 5.87
CA PRO A 172 10.70 20.00 6.11
C PRO A 172 10.13 19.36 4.83
N LEU A 173 10.50 19.88 3.65
CA LEU A 173 10.06 19.39 2.35
C LEU A 173 11.07 18.46 1.69
N THR A 174 12.21 18.16 2.30
CA THR A 174 13.16 17.19 1.73
C THR A 174 12.55 15.78 1.69
N PHE A 175 12.80 15.06 0.59
CA PHE A 175 12.35 13.68 0.46
C PHE A 175 12.98 12.78 1.54
N ASN A 176 12.14 12.11 2.33
CA ASN A 176 12.60 11.19 3.36
C ASN A 176 12.75 9.76 2.79
N ASP A 177 13.91 9.48 2.17
CA ASP A 177 14.19 8.16 1.57
C ASP A 177 14.03 7.00 2.55
N LYS A 178 14.38 7.20 3.83
CA LYS A 178 14.27 6.16 4.85
C LYS A 178 12.81 5.86 5.16
N SER A 179 12.01 6.91 5.41
CA SER A 179 10.56 6.82 5.62
C SER A 179 9.89 6.16 4.43
N ASN A 180 10.18 6.63 3.20
CA ASN A 180 9.64 6.04 1.99
C ASN A 180 10.02 4.57 1.84
N ARG A 181 11.29 4.21 2.05
CA ARG A 181 11.72 2.81 1.98
C ARG A 181 11.00 1.94 3.00
N ASN A 182 10.86 2.41 4.24
CA ASN A 182 10.17 1.69 5.29
C ASN A 182 8.67 1.55 4.98
N TYR A 183 8.05 2.63 4.48
CA TYR A 183 6.68 2.64 4.02
C TYR A 183 6.44 1.57 2.95
N PHE A 184 7.24 1.57 1.88
CA PHE A 184 7.13 0.56 0.83
C PHE A 184 7.43 -0.85 1.33
N ALA A 185 8.44 -1.00 2.18
CA ALA A 185 8.86 -2.31 2.68
C ALA A 185 7.77 -2.99 3.51
N HIS A 186 7.11 -2.24 4.40
CA HIS A 186 6.25 -2.79 5.45
C HIS A 186 4.76 -2.55 5.24
N PHE A 187 4.38 -1.50 4.51
CA PHE A 187 2.99 -1.02 4.44
C PHE A 187 2.42 -0.98 3.02
N VAL A 188 3.26 -1.09 1.99
CA VAL A 188 2.80 -1.23 0.60
C VAL A 188 2.71 -2.70 0.22
N TRP A 189 1.52 -3.10 -0.22
CA TRP A 189 1.19 -4.46 -0.64
C TRP A 189 1.72 -4.75 -2.05
N VAL A 190 1.59 -6.01 -2.48
CA VAL A 190 2.18 -6.51 -3.75
C VAL A 190 1.70 -5.75 -5.00
N TYR A 191 0.48 -5.21 -5.02
CA TYR A 191 -0.10 -4.57 -6.21
C TYR A 191 0.52 -3.24 -6.66
N ARG A 192 1.57 -2.80 -5.97
CA ARG A 192 2.31 -1.56 -6.24
C ARG A 192 3.82 -1.78 -6.28
N ARG A 193 4.26 -3.02 -6.45
CA ARG A 193 5.67 -3.43 -6.35
C ARG A 193 6.01 -4.33 -7.52
N GLN A 194 7.21 -4.15 -8.07
CA GLN A 194 7.75 -5.07 -9.08
C GLN A 194 8.32 -6.33 -8.48
N ALA A 195 8.68 -6.29 -7.20
CA ALA A 195 9.21 -7.43 -6.48
C ALA A 195 8.73 -7.47 -5.03
N VAL A 196 8.62 -8.68 -4.50
CA VAL A 196 8.26 -8.95 -3.11
C VAL A 196 9.32 -9.82 -2.45
N ARG A 197 9.55 -9.61 -1.16
CA ARG A 197 10.48 -10.43 -0.37
C ARG A 197 9.69 -11.49 0.39
N ILE A 198 9.76 -12.72 -0.08
CA ILE A 198 9.08 -13.87 0.49
C ILE A 198 9.98 -14.53 1.55
N PRO A 199 9.47 -14.86 2.76
CA PRO A 199 10.20 -15.64 3.74
C PRO A 199 10.76 -16.94 3.15
N LYS A 200 11.98 -17.32 3.53
CA LYS A 200 12.67 -18.51 3.01
C LYS A 200 11.77 -19.75 2.95
N ASN A 201 11.15 -20.12 4.08
CA ASN A 201 10.35 -21.33 4.16
C ASN A 201 9.13 -21.29 3.24
N LEU A 202 8.50 -20.11 3.08
CA LEU A 202 7.39 -19.95 2.15
C LEU A 202 7.88 -19.99 0.70
N ASN A 203 8.97 -19.28 0.38
CA ASN A 203 9.55 -19.28 -0.96
C ASN A 203 9.94 -20.70 -1.40
N ASP A 204 10.63 -21.45 -0.55
CA ASP A 204 11.12 -22.78 -0.89
C ASP A 204 9.96 -23.77 -1.05
N ARG A 205 8.89 -23.64 -0.24
CA ARG A 205 7.64 -24.39 -0.45
C ARG A 205 6.99 -24.05 -1.79
N MET A 206 6.87 -22.76 -2.11
CA MET A 206 6.31 -22.31 -3.40
C MET A 206 7.13 -22.81 -4.59
N ALA A 207 8.47 -22.77 -4.49
CA ALA A 207 9.37 -23.27 -5.53
C ALA A 207 9.20 -24.79 -5.73
N ARG A 208 9.17 -25.57 -4.65
CA ARG A 208 8.95 -27.03 -4.69
C ARG A 208 7.56 -27.41 -5.19
N ALA A 209 6.57 -26.55 -5.01
CA ALA A 209 5.22 -26.72 -5.55
C ALA A 209 5.10 -26.24 -7.01
N GLY A 210 6.20 -25.91 -7.69
CA GLY A 210 6.19 -25.46 -9.07
C GLY A 210 5.58 -24.08 -9.31
N LEU A 211 5.28 -23.31 -8.26
CA LEU A 211 4.57 -22.03 -8.40
C LEU A 211 5.38 -20.93 -9.09
N PHE A 212 6.69 -21.11 -9.23
CA PHE A 212 7.56 -20.23 -9.99
C PHE A 212 7.91 -20.78 -11.37
N ASP A 213 7.34 -21.91 -11.79
CA ASP A 213 7.55 -22.51 -13.10
C ASP A 213 6.43 -22.08 -14.06
N PRO A 214 6.69 -21.26 -15.09
CA PRO A 214 5.68 -20.77 -16.02
C PRO A 214 5.04 -21.88 -16.86
N GLN A 215 5.64 -23.07 -16.93
CA GLN A 215 5.06 -24.20 -17.67
C GLN A 215 4.14 -25.06 -16.81
N HIS A 216 4.34 -25.04 -15.48
CA HIS A 216 3.51 -25.77 -14.54
C HIS A 216 2.11 -25.16 -14.45
N THR A 217 1.09 -26.02 -14.29
CA THR A 217 -0.28 -25.59 -14.00
C THR A 217 -0.58 -25.85 -12.54
N ILE A 218 -1.01 -24.81 -11.82
CA ILE A 218 -1.32 -24.87 -10.39
C ILE A 218 -2.28 -26.05 -10.11
N GLY A 219 -2.00 -26.82 -9.06
CA GLY A 219 -2.85 -27.95 -8.63
C GLY A 219 -2.57 -29.26 -9.37
N GLN A 220 -1.70 -29.28 -10.37
CA GLN A 220 -1.12 -30.52 -10.89
C GLN A 220 0.07 -30.95 -10.02
N ASP A 221 0.48 -32.21 -10.14
CA ASP A 221 1.72 -32.68 -9.50
C ASP A 221 2.93 -32.01 -10.16
N TYR A 222 3.85 -31.50 -9.33
CA TYR A 222 5.09 -30.91 -9.79
C TYR A 222 6.25 -31.90 -9.58
N ASN A 223 6.58 -32.64 -10.63
CA ASN A 223 7.57 -33.73 -10.58
C ASN A 223 9.00 -33.27 -10.93
N HIS A 224 9.25 -31.96 -10.94
CA HIS A 224 10.57 -31.42 -11.27
C HIS A 224 11.28 -30.94 -10.00
N ASP A 225 12.58 -31.22 -9.92
CA ASP A 225 13.40 -30.56 -8.92
C ASP A 225 13.38 -29.03 -9.17
N PRO A 226 13.07 -28.24 -8.13
CA PRO A 226 13.06 -26.80 -8.26
C PRO A 226 14.47 -26.33 -8.61
N ASP A 227 14.57 -25.38 -9.54
CA ASP A 227 15.84 -24.76 -9.89
C ASP A 227 16.53 -24.27 -8.59
N PRO A 228 17.80 -24.66 -8.31
CA PRO A 228 18.54 -24.16 -7.16
C PRO A 228 18.57 -22.62 -7.09
N ALA A 229 18.51 -21.95 -8.25
CA ALA A 229 18.40 -20.50 -8.35
C ALA A 229 17.05 -19.95 -7.90
N LEU A 230 16.02 -20.78 -7.71
CA LEU A 230 14.70 -20.46 -7.12
C LEU A 230 14.62 -20.78 -5.62
N LEU A 231 15.47 -21.66 -5.11
CA LEU A 231 15.62 -21.92 -3.67
C LEU A 231 16.39 -20.81 -2.95
N THR A 232 16.02 -20.55 -1.70
CA THR A 232 16.72 -19.54 -0.88
C THR A 232 17.99 -20.14 -0.30
N ASP A 233 19.14 -19.54 -0.59
CA ASP A 233 20.41 -19.86 0.05
C ASP A 233 20.27 -19.74 1.58
N THR A 234 20.89 -20.67 2.32
CA THR A 234 20.83 -20.78 3.78
C THR A 234 21.26 -19.50 4.50
N ARG A 235 22.08 -18.67 3.84
CA ARG A 235 22.55 -17.38 4.35
C ARG A 235 21.46 -16.29 4.37
N TYR A 236 20.35 -16.47 3.66
CA TYR A 236 19.30 -15.45 3.54
C TYR A 236 17.98 -15.89 4.18
N ARG A 237 17.37 -14.98 4.95
CA ARG A 237 16.06 -15.20 5.58
C ARG A 237 14.87 -15.02 4.63
N ARG A 238 15.09 -14.32 3.51
CA ARG A 238 14.05 -13.95 2.54
C ARG A 238 14.62 -13.96 1.14
N LYS A 239 13.78 -14.31 0.18
CA LYS A 239 14.09 -14.25 -1.24
C LYS A 239 13.22 -13.24 -1.96
N GLU A 240 13.81 -12.50 -2.88
CA GLU A 240 13.10 -11.53 -3.70
C GLU A 240 12.56 -12.24 -4.94
N GLN A 241 11.27 -12.11 -5.18
CA GLN A 241 10.56 -12.68 -6.33
C GLN A 241 9.87 -11.56 -7.12
N PRO A 242 9.82 -11.66 -8.46
CA PRO A 242 9.09 -10.70 -9.28
C PRO A 242 7.60 -10.78 -8.96
N VAL A 243 6.88 -9.69 -9.15
CA VAL A 243 5.42 -9.65 -9.05
C VAL A 243 4.86 -9.46 -10.44
N LEU A 244 4.04 -10.41 -10.88
CA LEU A 244 3.27 -10.32 -12.11
C LEU A 244 1.91 -9.71 -11.84
N MET A 245 1.44 -8.95 -12.81
CA MET A 245 0.09 -8.43 -12.91
C MET A 245 -0.64 -9.16 -14.04
N TYR A 246 -1.73 -9.83 -13.69
CA TYR A 246 -2.64 -10.48 -14.61
C TYR A 246 -3.87 -9.60 -14.76
N LYS A 247 -4.23 -9.27 -16.01
CA LYS A 247 -5.42 -8.46 -16.33
C LYS A 247 -6.53 -9.35 -16.85
N GLN A 248 -7.74 -9.13 -16.37
CA GLN A 248 -8.94 -9.72 -16.93
C GLN A 248 -10.09 -8.72 -16.92
N GLY A 249 -10.45 -8.23 -18.11
CA GLY A 249 -11.36 -7.10 -18.23
C GLY A 249 -10.82 -5.91 -17.44
N GLN A 250 -11.57 -5.50 -16.41
CA GLN A 250 -11.21 -4.39 -15.52
C GLN A 250 -10.49 -4.83 -14.23
N PHE A 251 -10.33 -6.13 -14.01
CA PHE A 251 -9.71 -6.67 -12.80
C PHE A 251 -8.22 -6.92 -13.02
N CYS A 252 -7.41 -6.52 -12.03
CA CYS A 252 -5.98 -6.79 -11.99
C CYS A 252 -5.65 -7.64 -10.77
N VAL A 253 -4.98 -8.76 -10.98
CA VAL A 253 -4.47 -9.65 -9.92
C VAL A 253 -2.95 -9.53 -9.89
N TYR A 254 -2.39 -9.36 -8.69
CA TYR A 254 -0.96 -9.17 -8.49
C TYR A 254 -0.41 -10.30 -7.64
N THR A 255 0.56 -11.04 -8.15
CA THR A 255 1.07 -12.23 -7.48
C THR A 255 2.53 -12.49 -7.85
N PRO A 256 3.35 -13.06 -6.94
CA PRO A 256 4.67 -13.58 -7.29
C PRO A 256 4.63 -14.98 -7.92
N ILE A 257 3.44 -15.58 -8.07
CA ILE A 257 3.25 -16.88 -8.71
C ILE A 257 3.38 -16.70 -10.23
N LEU A 258 4.20 -17.54 -10.86
CA LEU A 258 4.45 -17.54 -12.30
C LEU A 258 3.75 -18.71 -13.02
N ALA A 259 3.40 -19.77 -12.28
CA ALA A 259 2.69 -20.94 -12.80
C ALA A 259 1.33 -20.61 -13.42
N LYS A 260 0.91 -21.40 -14.40
CA LYS A 260 -0.37 -21.31 -15.12
C LYS A 260 -1.55 -21.56 -14.20
N PRO A 261 -2.68 -20.86 -14.40
CA PRO A 261 -3.88 -21.14 -13.63
C PRO A 261 -4.52 -22.40 -14.21
N PRO A 262 -5.25 -23.19 -13.42
CA PRO A 262 -6.03 -24.30 -13.94
C PRO A 262 -7.04 -23.83 -14.99
N SER A 263 -7.35 -24.70 -15.95
CA SER A 263 -8.26 -24.34 -17.04
C SER A 263 -9.69 -24.00 -16.58
N HIS A 264 -10.10 -24.56 -15.46
CA HIS A 264 -11.44 -24.34 -14.88
C HIS A 264 -11.54 -23.06 -14.05
N TRP A 265 -10.44 -22.34 -13.79
CA TRP A 265 -10.54 -21.06 -13.11
C TRP A 265 -11.31 -20.10 -14.00
N ARG A 266 -12.38 -19.51 -13.47
CA ARG A 266 -13.21 -18.49 -14.15
C ARG A 266 -12.37 -17.31 -14.67
N PHE A 267 -11.16 -17.18 -14.15
CA PHE A 267 -10.19 -16.15 -14.48
C PHE A 267 -9.04 -16.69 -15.34
N GLN A 268 -9.34 -17.01 -16.61
CA GLN A 268 -8.32 -17.35 -17.60
C GLN A 268 -7.98 -16.12 -18.47
N PRO A 269 -6.94 -15.34 -18.14
CA PRO A 269 -6.43 -14.37 -19.09
C PRO A 269 -5.62 -15.07 -20.18
N ASP A 270 -5.42 -14.41 -21.32
CA ASP A 270 -4.26 -14.65 -22.17
C ASP A 270 -3.04 -14.57 -21.24
N TYR A 271 -2.43 -15.71 -20.92
CA TYR A 271 -1.61 -15.90 -19.72
C TYR A 271 -0.19 -15.32 -19.83
N SER A 272 -0.03 -14.19 -20.51
CA SER A 272 1.20 -13.40 -20.49
C SER A 272 1.10 -12.41 -19.34
N GLY A 273 1.28 -12.91 -18.10
CA GLY A 273 1.41 -12.04 -16.93
C GLY A 273 2.47 -10.97 -17.21
N VAL A 274 2.09 -9.69 -17.05
CA VAL A 274 3.01 -8.58 -17.31
C VAL A 274 3.69 -8.24 -15.99
N LEU A 275 4.99 -7.92 -16.01
CA LEU A 275 5.66 -7.42 -14.82
C LEU A 275 4.88 -6.22 -14.27
N ALA A 276 4.53 -6.27 -12.97
CA ALA A 276 3.75 -5.21 -12.35
C ALA A 276 4.46 -3.86 -12.46
N ASP A 277 3.72 -2.75 -12.46
CA ASP A 277 4.34 -1.44 -12.33
C ASP A 277 4.84 -1.24 -10.89
N ASP A 278 6.11 -0.83 -10.71
CA ASP A 278 6.57 -0.43 -9.38
C ASP A 278 6.14 1.01 -9.11
N ALA A 279 5.44 1.19 -8.01
CA ALA A 279 4.94 2.50 -7.65
C ALA A 279 6.07 3.44 -7.17
N GLN A 280 7.27 2.91 -6.89
CA GLN A 280 8.50 3.70 -6.73
C GLN A 280 8.95 4.37 -8.06
N HIS A 281 8.54 3.80 -9.19
CA HIS A 281 8.85 4.27 -10.55
C HIS A 281 7.67 4.98 -11.22
N ALA A 282 6.45 4.82 -10.70
CA ALA A 282 5.24 5.54 -11.17
C ALA A 282 5.39 7.08 -11.16
N GLY A 283 6.46 7.58 -10.54
CA GLY A 283 7.10 8.83 -10.91
C GLY A 283 6.22 10.03 -10.66
N TYR A 284 6.27 10.61 -9.46
CA TYR A 284 5.69 11.92 -9.10
C TYR A 284 4.16 12.08 -9.32
N LYS A 285 3.49 11.15 -10.02
CA LYS A 285 2.09 11.22 -10.48
C LYS A 285 1.07 11.00 -9.37
N THR A 286 1.42 10.27 -8.31
CA THR A 286 0.48 9.96 -7.23
C THR A 286 1.20 9.93 -5.89
N THR A 287 0.62 10.58 -4.87
CA THR A 287 0.96 10.36 -3.46
C THR A 287 0.46 8.97 -3.07
N LEU A 288 1.40 8.05 -2.77
CA LEU A 288 1.05 6.66 -2.42
C LEU A 288 0.94 6.43 -0.92
N GLY A 289 0.96 7.49 -0.10
CA GLY A 289 0.82 7.42 1.36
C GLY A 289 1.51 8.58 2.06
N SER A 290 1.55 8.55 3.38
CA SER A 290 2.12 9.63 4.21
C SER A 290 3.64 9.81 4.05
N ALA A 291 4.35 8.86 3.44
CA ALA A 291 5.77 8.97 3.14
C ALA A 291 6.08 9.60 1.77
N GLN A 292 5.05 9.92 0.97
CA GLN A 292 5.18 10.39 -0.41
C GLN A 292 4.30 11.62 -0.70
N PHE A 293 4.38 12.64 0.16
CA PHE A 293 3.77 13.93 -0.14
C PHE A 293 4.34 14.49 -1.44
N HIS A 294 3.47 15.03 -2.31
CA HIS A 294 3.88 15.49 -3.64
C HIS A 294 5.10 16.43 -3.61
N ASN A 295 5.12 17.41 -2.71
CA ASN A 295 6.23 18.36 -2.57
C ASN A 295 7.55 17.68 -2.17
N GLN A 296 7.48 16.68 -1.28
CA GLN A 296 8.64 15.88 -0.90
C GLN A 296 9.11 15.02 -2.07
N VAL A 297 8.19 14.41 -2.80
CA VAL A 297 8.52 13.59 -3.97
C VAL A 297 9.20 14.47 -5.03
N GLN A 298 8.71 15.68 -5.30
CA GLN A 298 9.39 16.66 -6.17
C GLN A 298 10.83 16.97 -5.70
N ASN A 299 11.06 17.00 -4.39
CA ASN A 299 12.38 17.17 -3.77
C ASN A 299 13.26 15.91 -3.77
N LYS A 300 12.83 14.82 -4.39
CA LYS A 300 13.68 13.64 -4.59
C LYS A 300 14.78 13.96 -5.60
N ILE A 301 16.02 13.64 -5.23
CA ILE A 301 17.19 13.79 -6.11
C ILE A 301 16.97 12.95 -7.37
N ASP A 302 17.17 13.56 -8.53
CA ASP A 302 17.07 12.86 -9.81
C ASP A 302 18.23 11.85 -9.92
N PRO A 303 17.96 10.55 -10.12
CA PRO A 303 19.02 9.56 -10.27
C PRO A 303 20.00 9.93 -11.40
N ASN A 304 19.57 10.64 -12.44
CA ASN A 304 20.41 10.96 -13.60
C ASN A 304 21.41 12.10 -13.34
N VAL A 305 21.23 12.88 -12.27
CA VAL A 305 22.19 13.93 -11.90
C VAL A 305 23.52 13.30 -11.51
N LYS A 306 24.63 13.84 -12.02
CA LYS A 306 25.98 13.39 -11.66
C LYS A 306 26.21 13.72 -10.18
N GLY A 307 26.49 12.72 -9.37
CA GLY A 307 26.82 12.95 -7.95
C GLY A 307 28.13 13.69 -7.82
N LYS A 308 28.25 14.54 -6.80
CA LYS A 308 29.56 15.09 -6.39
C LYS A 308 30.42 13.91 -5.89
N PRO A 309 31.68 13.77 -6.34
CA PRO A 309 32.55 12.70 -5.88
C PRO A 309 32.78 12.79 -4.37
N GLY A 310 32.99 11.63 -3.75
CA GLY A 310 33.29 11.51 -2.32
C GLY A 310 32.12 11.07 -1.44
N ARG A 311 32.41 10.98 -0.14
CA ARG A 311 31.45 10.55 0.88
C ARG A 311 30.49 11.70 1.20
N PRO A 312 29.16 11.50 1.11
CA PRO A 312 28.21 12.54 1.48
C PRO A 312 28.47 13.03 2.91
N LYS A 313 28.50 14.36 3.06
CA LYS A 313 28.63 15.00 4.39
C LYS A 313 27.47 14.52 5.26
N LYS A 314 27.78 14.15 6.50
CA LYS A 314 26.72 13.91 7.48
C LYS A 314 26.12 15.26 7.84
N GLU A 315 24.81 15.40 7.72
CA GLU A 315 24.13 16.55 8.29
C GLU A 315 24.27 16.52 9.82
N LYS A 316 24.51 17.69 10.41
CA LYS A 316 24.60 17.87 11.86
C LYS A 316 23.34 18.61 12.29
N THR A 317 22.34 17.88 12.77
CA THR A 317 21.07 18.47 13.22
C THR A 317 21.13 18.98 14.67
N GLY A 318 22.26 18.80 15.35
CA GLY A 318 22.42 19.10 16.79
C GLY A 318 21.64 18.15 17.72
N ARG A 319 20.84 17.24 17.19
CA ARG A 319 20.02 16.29 17.97
C ARG A 319 20.77 14.97 18.21
N ARG A 320 20.51 14.34 19.36
CA ARG A 320 21.03 13.01 19.70
C ARG A 320 20.54 11.99 18.66
N GLY A 321 21.46 11.17 18.16
CA GLY A 321 21.18 10.17 17.13
C GLY A 321 22.16 10.26 15.97
N ARG A 322 22.07 9.31 15.03
CA ARG A 322 22.85 9.33 13.80
C ARG A 322 21.96 9.86 12.68
N PRO A 323 22.14 11.11 12.22
CA PRO A 323 21.38 11.64 11.10
C PRO A 323 21.54 10.71 9.89
N ALA A 324 20.44 10.50 9.17
CA ALA A 324 20.51 9.72 7.95
C ALA A 324 21.44 10.43 6.96
N LYS A 325 22.27 9.66 6.25
CA LYS A 325 23.03 10.23 5.14
C LYS A 325 22.08 10.39 3.96
N PRO A 326 22.17 11.49 3.19
CA PRO A 326 21.50 11.53 1.90
C PRO A 326 21.99 10.34 1.05
N PRO A 327 21.10 9.70 0.28
CA PRO A 327 21.51 8.59 -0.58
C PRO A 327 22.51 9.09 -1.63
N GLN A 328 23.51 8.27 -1.94
CA GLN A 328 24.38 8.54 -3.08
C GLN A 328 23.56 8.40 -4.37
N THR A 329 23.80 9.28 -5.35
CA THR A 329 23.15 9.20 -6.67
C THR A 329 23.39 7.85 -7.34
N ALA A 330 24.57 7.25 -7.17
CA ALA A 330 24.85 5.89 -7.63
C ALA A 330 23.87 4.84 -7.05
N ILE A 331 23.55 4.95 -5.75
CA ILE A 331 22.57 4.07 -5.09
C ILE A 331 21.16 4.35 -5.63
N LEU A 332 20.81 5.61 -5.89
CA LEU A 332 19.51 5.98 -6.48
C LEU A 332 19.36 5.46 -7.91
N ARG A 333 20.40 5.58 -8.75
CA ARG A 333 20.48 4.98 -10.08
C ARG A 333 20.34 3.48 -9.99
N GLN A 334 21.15 2.84 -9.15
CA GLN A 334 21.09 1.40 -8.95
C GLN A 334 19.67 0.97 -8.58
N LYS A 335 18.99 1.64 -7.64
CA LYS A 335 17.59 1.30 -7.33
C LYS A 335 16.63 1.46 -8.50
N THR A 336 16.82 2.49 -9.32
CA THR A 336 15.94 2.78 -10.47
C THR A 336 16.14 1.78 -11.60
N TYR A 337 17.39 1.46 -11.94
CA TYR A 337 17.73 0.56 -13.04
C TYR A 337 17.73 -0.92 -12.63
N THR A 338 18.16 -1.22 -11.41
CA THR A 338 18.27 -2.61 -10.94
C THR A 338 16.91 -3.22 -10.67
N GLY A 339 15.90 -2.46 -10.24
CA GLY A 339 14.55 -3.00 -10.01
C GLY A 339 13.98 -3.66 -11.27
N ALA A 340 13.86 -2.89 -12.35
CA ALA A 340 13.32 -3.35 -13.62
C ALA A 340 14.20 -4.43 -14.29
N HIS A 341 15.49 -4.15 -14.50
CA HIS A 341 16.37 -5.12 -15.19
C HIS A 341 16.60 -6.40 -14.39
N ARG A 342 16.59 -6.35 -13.06
CA ARG A 342 16.71 -7.56 -12.24
C ARG A 342 15.44 -8.38 -12.30
N CYS A 343 14.26 -7.76 -12.28
CA CYS A 343 13.00 -8.49 -12.44
C CYS A 343 12.90 -9.10 -13.84
N GLU A 344 13.27 -8.37 -14.88
CA GLU A 344 13.38 -8.92 -16.25
C GLU A 344 14.36 -10.09 -16.32
N ARG A 345 15.53 -9.99 -15.69
CA ARG A 345 16.49 -11.09 -15.61
C ARG A 345 15.93 -12.31 -14.86
N LEU A 346 15.20 -12.09 -13.77
CA LEU A 346 14.55 -13.18 -13.03
C LEU A 346 13.53 -13.88 -13.94
N LEU A 347 12.67 -13.11 -14.63
CA LEU A 347 11.72 -13.66 -15.60
C LEU A 347 12.42 -14.42 -16.74
N LYS A 348 13.52 -13.87 -17.28
CA LYS A 348 14.32 -14.54 -18.32
C LYS A 348 14.94 -15.83 -17.81
N ALA A 349 15.55 -15.83 -16.62
CA ALA A 349 16.13 -17.02 -16.02
C ALA A 349 15.07 -18.11 -15.84
N THR A 350 13.88 -17.75 -15.36
CA THR A 350 12.75 -18.67 -15.24
C THR A 350 12.34 -19.26 -16.60
N ASN A 351 12.29 -18.44 -17.65
CA ASN A 351 11.95 -18.90 -19.00
C ASN A 351 13.04 -19.80 -19.61
N THR A 352 14.32 -19.47 -19.44
CA THR A 352 15.44 -20.25 -19.96
C THR A 352 15.56 -21.61 -19.27
N SER A 353 15.41 -21.68 -17.94
CA SER A 353 15.39 -22.96 -17.21
C SER A 353 14.27 -23.89 -17.67
N SER A 354 13.17 -23.33 -18.20
CA SER A 354 12.05 -24.10 -18.76
C SER A 354 12.35 -24.63 -20.17
N GLN A 355 13.10 -23.88 -20.99
CA GLN A 355 13.44 -24.27 -22.37
C GLN A 355 14.51 -25.36 -22.43
N VAL A 356 15.60 -25.22 -21.66
CA VAL A 356 16.70 -26.20 -21.64
C VAL A 356 16.22 -27.58 -21.21
N LYS A 357 15.26 -27.66 -20.27
CA LYS A 357 14.66 -28.93 -19.83
C LYS A 357 13.84 -29.63 -20.91
N ASN A 358 13.19 -28.88 -21.82
CA ASN A 358 12.41 -29.46 -22.90
C ASN A 358 13.30 -30.02 -24.02
N GLU A 359 14.44 -29.38 -24.28
CA GLU A 359 15.41 -29.85 -25.28
C GLU A 359 16.12 -31.13 -24.81
N ASP A 360 16.60 -31.18 -23.55
CA ASP A 360 17.30 -32.35 -22.99
C ASP A 360 16.37 -33.58 -22.83
N MET A 361 15.07 -33.37 -22.62
CA MET A 361 14.06 -34.46 -22.62
C MET A 361 13.72 -34.96 -24.02
N SER A 362 13.91 -34.16 -25.07
CA SER A 362 13.66 -34.60 -26.46
C SER A 362 14.81 -35.42 -27.04
N GLU A 363 16.02 -35.35 -26.44
CA GLU A 363 17.23 -35.96 -26.98
C GLU A 363 17.65 -37.29 -26.30
N LYS A 364 16.98 -37.71 -25.22
CA LYS A 364 17.32 -38.97 -24.52
C LYS A 364 16.09 -39.76 -24.07
N LEU A 365 15.65 -40.68 -24.93
CA LEU A 365 14.95 -41.88 -24.50
C LEU A 365 15.95 -43.05 -24.45
N PRO A 366 16.57 -43.37 -23.30
CA PRO A 366 17.17 -44.67 -23.08
C PRO A 366 16.12 -45.64 -22.53
N THR A 367 16.01 -46.77 -23.22
CA THR A 367 15.31 -47.97 -22.75
C THR A 367 16.01 -48.56 -21.51
N ALA A 368 15.19 -48.94 -20.54
CA ALA A 368 15.40 -49.95 -19.49
C ALA A 368 16.00 -49.52 -18.13
N GLY A 369 15.46 -50.17 -17.07
CA GLY A 369 16.18 -50.50 -15.85
C GLY A 369 15.55 -50.00 -14.54
N ILE A 370 14.51 -50.67 -14.06
CA ILE A 370 13.97 -50.47 -12.70
C ILE A 370 14.93 -51.14 -11.71
N SER A 371 15.56 -50.35 -10.83
CA SER A 371 16.10 -50.83 -9.55
C SER A 371 15.89 -49.76 -8.48
N SER A 372 15.30 -50.17 -7.36
CA SER A 372 15.01 -49.32 -6.20
C SER A 372 16.18 -49.30 -5.22
N PRO A 373 16.45 -48.17 -4.54
CA PRO A 373 17.17 -48.20 -3.29
C PRO A 373 16.32 -47.73 -2.11
N SER A 374 16.35 -48.55 -1.06
CA SER A 374 15.90 -48.32 0.30
C SER A 374 16.93 -47.51 1.10
N GLY A 375 16.46 -46.57 1.94
CA GLY A 375 17.28 -45.98 3.01
C GLY A 375 16.78 -44.62 3.51
N VAL A 376 15.91 -44.63 4.51
CA VAL A 376 15.44 -43.42 5.23
C VAL A 376 16.25 -43.24 6.51
N ALA A 377 16.83 -42.06 6.70
CA ALA A 377 17.37 -41.62 7.99
C ALA A 377 16.54 -40.43 8.50
N VAL A 378 15.93 -40.60 9.68
CA VAL A 378 15.09 -39.61 10.36
C VAL A 378 15.96 -38.81 11.34
N GLY A 379 16.15 -37.52 11.06
CA GLY A 379 16.75 -36.56 11.99
C GLY A 379 15.67 -35.71 12.67
N ARG A 380 15.67 -35.71 14.02
CA ARG A 380 14.80 -34.89 14.88
C ARG A 380 15.14 -33.40 14.76
N GLU A 381 14.13 -32.55 14.58
CA GLU A 381 14.23 -31.09 14.67
C GLU A 381 13.54 -30.60 15.96
N GLN A 382 14.21 -29.72 16.71
CA GLN A 382 13.76 -29.18 18.00
C GLN A 382 12.90 -27.93 17.81
N ASP A 383 11.80 -27.86 18.54
CA ASP A 383 10.83 -26.78 18.57
C ASP A 383 11.38 -25.49 19.23
N GLY A 384 11.29 -24.38 18.49
CA GLY A 384 11.48 -23.03 19.01
C GLY A 384 10.42 -22.08 18.45
N LYS A 385 9.25 -22.02 19.09
CA LYS A 385 8.13 -21.14 18.71
C LYS A 385 8.42 -19.67 19.08
N TRP A 386 8.45 -18.80 18.08
CA TRP A 386 8.29 -17.35 18.22
C TRP A 386 7.06 -16.89 17.41
N PRO A 387 6.33 -15.85 17.84
CA PRO A 387 5.03 -15.52 17.27
C PRO A 387 5.15 -15.09 15.80
N LEU A 388 4.35 -15.74 14.95
CA LEU A 388 4.21 -15.45 13.53
C LEU A 388 3.70 -14.02 13.33
N SER A 389 4.21 -13.35 12.30
CA SER A 389 3.71 -12.02 11.93
C SER A 389 2.25 -12.14 11.43
N LEU A 390 1.43 -11.11 11.61
CA LEU A 390 0.01 -11.14 11.20
C LEU A 390 -0.17 -11.45 9.69
N GLN A 391 0.83 -11.13 8.86
CA GLN A 391 0.87 -11.52 7.43
C GLN A 391 0.95 -13.04 7.24
N ASP A 392 1.67 -13.74 8.11
CA ASP A 392 1.76 -15.20 8.11
C ASP A 392 0.47 -15.84 8.66
N GLN A 393 -0.24 -15.16 9.57
CA GLN A 393 -1.52 -15.62 10.13
C GLN A 393 -2.67 -15.53 9.10
N VAL A 394 -2.71 -14.48 8.28
CA VAL A 394 -3.70 -14.34 7.20
C VAL A 394 -3.49 -15.43 6.13
N LEU A 395 -2.25 -15.83 5.86
CA LEU A 395 -1.94 -16.88 4.88
C LEU A 395 -2.30 -18.29 5.40
N LEU A 396 -2.09 -18.57 6.70
CA LEU A 396 -2.49 -19.83 7.32
C LEU A 396 -4.01 -20.03 7.37
N THR A 397 -4.78 -18.94 7.41
CA THR A 397 -6.25 -19.01 7.39
C THR A 397 -6.79 -19.51 6.03
N LEU A 398 -6.00 -19.39 4.94
CA LEU A 398 -6.34 -19.96 3.64
C LEU A 398 -6.11 -21.49 3.60
N GLU A 399 -5.08 -22.01 4.26
CA GLU A 399 -4.83 -23.46 4.36
C GLU A 399 -5.91 -24.18 5.19
N ALA A 400 -6.44 -23.54 6.24
CA ALA A 400 -7.52 -24.12 7.06
C ALA A 400 -8.88 -24.25 6.33
N SER A 401 -9.09 -23.51 5.23
CA SER A 401 -10.35 -23.53 4.47
C SER A 401 -10.49 -24.72 3.50
N GLN A 402 -9.46 -25.55 3.36
CA GLN A 402 -9.50 -26.78 2.56
C GLN A 402 -9.94 -28.01 3.36
N GLY A 403 -10.23 -27.87 4.66
CA GLY A 403 -10.77 -28.94 5.51
C GLY A 403 -12.30 -28.93 5.56
N ASN A 404 -12.92 -29.93 4.95
CA ASN A 404 -14.34 -30.28 5.04
C ASN A 404 -14.90 -30.15 6.48
N MET A 405 -15.94 -29.32 6.68
CA MET A 405 -16.91 -29.54 7.75
C MET A 405 -18.33 -29.27 7.25
N ASN A 406 -19.11 -30.35 7.29
CA ASN A 406 -20.50 -30.47 6.92
C ASN A 406 -21.34 -30.13 8.15
N LEU A 407 -22.07 -29.02 8.14
CA LEU A 407 -23.07 -28.71 9.19
C LEU A 407 -24.39 -28.32 8.53
N LYS A 408 -25.28 -29.30 8.43
CA LYS A 408 -26.72 -29.08 8.21
C LYS A 408 -27.38 -28.77 9.55
N GLY A 409 -28.21 -27.74 9.56
CA GLY A 409 -29.36 -27.65 10.47
C GLY A 409 -29.20 -26.74 11.68
N ILE A 410 -29.35 -25.43 11.49
CA ILE A 410 -29.91 -24.54 12.52
C ILE A 410 -30.90 -23.61 11.81
N LYS A 411 -32.20 -23.75 12.12
CA LYS A 411 -33.24 -22.77 11.79
C LYS A 411 -33.16 -21.66 12.84
N ALA A 412 -33.05 -20.41 12.39
CA ALA A 412 -33.23 -19.23 13.24
C ALA A 412 -34.60 -18.62 12.94
N GLU A 413 -35.40 -18.40 13.97
CA GLU A 413 -36.67 -17.65 13.91
C GLU A 413 -36.40 -16.14 13.82
N PRO A 414 -37.28 -15.35 13.18
CA PRO A 414 -37.11 -13.92 13.04
C PRO A 414 -37.50 -13.17 14.33
N LEU A 415 -36.60 -12.31 14.81
CA LEU A 415 -36.92 -11.26 15.77
C LEU A 415 -37.53 -10.08 15.02
N GLU A 416 -38.78 -9.76 15.33
CA GLU A 416 -39.47 -8.55 14.89
C GLU A 416 -38.78 -7.31 15.47
N TYR A 417 -38.56 -6.29 14.63
CA TYR A 417 -38.08 -4.98 15.05
C TYR A 417 -39.20 -3.97 14.80
N GLU A 418 -39.72 -3.39 15.88
CA GLU A 418 -40.72 -2.33 15.84
C GLU A 418 -40.15 -1.06 15.18
N ALA A 419 -40.91 -0.52 14.23
CA ALA A 419 -40.61 0.72 13.54
C ALA A 419 -41.00 1.92 14.40
N TYR A 420 -40.03 2.75 14.78
CA TYR A 420 -40.31 4.08 15.32
C TYR A 420 -40.56 5.08 14.18
N HIS A 421 -41.81 5.52 14.07
CA HIS A 421 -42.26 6.65 13.25
C HIS A 421 -41.83 7.97 13.89
N HIS A 422 -41.14 8.83 13.14
CA HIS A 422 -41.15 10.27 13.40
C HIS A 422 -41.38 11.08 12.13
N GLY A 423 -42.59 11.63 12.05
CA GLY A 423 -42.87 13.05 11.81
C GLY A 423 -42.24 13.71 10.59
N ALA A 424 -43.03 13.78 9.52
CA ALA A 424 -42.83 14.72 8.43
C ALA A 424 -42.96 16.17 8.94
N HIS A 425 -42.02 17.04 8.55
CA HIS A 425 -42.29 18.47 8.46
C HIS A 425 -41.82 19.02 7.11
N ASP A 426 -42.77 19.71 6.52
CA ASP A 426 -42.84 20.31 5.20
C ASP A 426 -42.03 21.61 5.12
N SER A 427 -41.26 21.80 4.05
CA SER A 427 -40.88 23.14 3.59
C SER A 427 -40.40 23.14 2.13
N GLY A 428 -41.32 23.44 1.22
CA GLY A 428 -41.18 24.61 0.32
C GLY A 428 -40.22 24.53 -0.86
N ARG A 429 -40.73 24.09 -2.01
CA ARG A 429 -40.20 24.40 -3.35
C ARG A 429 -40.20 25.91 -3.60
N LEU A 430 -39.04 26.49 -3.94
CA LEU A 430 -38.94 27.83 -4.53
C LEU A 430 -38.53 27.74 -6.00
N ILE A 431 -39.53 27.88 -6.88
CA ILE A 431 -39.39 28.05 -8.32
C ILE A 431 -39.00 29.51 -8.60
N LYS A 432 -37.77 29.76 -9.07
CA LYS A 432 -37.38 31.08 -9.61
C LYS A 432 -37.72 31.15 -11.10
N ARG A 433 -38.80 31.85 -11.44
CA ARG A 433 -39.08 32.35 -12.79
C ARG A 433 -38.16 33.54 -13.11
N ARG A 434 -37.50 33.49 -14.27
CA ARG A 434 -36.86 34.63 -14.93
C ARG A 434 -37.92 35.63 -15.39
N ARG A 435 -37.71 36.93 -15.12
CA ARG A 435 -38.24 38.01 -15.94
C ARG A 435 -37.07 38.90 -16.38
N ARG A 436 -36.98 39.12 -17.69
CA ARG A 436 -36.25 40.22 -18.32
C ARG A 436 -37.08 41.49 -18.14
N VAL A 437 -36.45 42.56 -17.71
CA VAL A 437 -36.44 43.87 -18.39
C VAL A 437 -35.01 44.37 -18.31
#